data_AF-A0A6L8V8P3-F1
#
_entry.id   AF-A0A6L8V8P3-F1
#
_cell.length_a   1.000
_cell.length_b   1.000
_cell.length_c   1.000
_cell.angle_alpha   90.00
_cell.angle_beta   90.00
_cell.angle_gamma   90.00
#
_symmetry.space_group_name_H-M   'P 1'
#
loop_
_entity.id
_entity.type
_entity.pdbx_description
1 polymer ?
#
loop_
_entity_poly.entity_id
_entity_poly.type
_entity_poly.pdbx_seq_one_letter_code
_entity_poly.pdbx_strand_id
1 'polypeptide(L)'
;MEDYRRYIPLLATKDGWQTAYPILDKAGKLAIDAILEGLESQDWRIRKWCTALLDHNADQRCIEPLVCRLTDSYADVRRHAVHSIGCQSCKDESLCLDIIALLIERAMKDTSILVKRSAVHMLGNQPYDVRATEALAYMIGHEKDKKLLFNATWSLKQQNHLLHAQK
;
A
#
# COMPACT_ATOMS: atom_id res chain seq x y z
N MET A 1 -22.50 18.34 9.90
CA MET A 1 -21.59 17.42 9.21
C MET A 1 -21.50 16.16 10.05
N GLU A 2 -21.51 14.97 9.46
CA GLU A 2 -21.37 13.73 10.23
C GLU A 2 -19.97 13.65 10.85
N ASP A 3 -19.88 13.31 12.14
CA ASP A 3 -18.59 13.08 12.80
C ASP A 3 -18.15 11.65 12.57
N TYR A 4 -17.20 11.46 11.65
CA TYR A 4 -16.69 10.14 11.30
C TYR A 4 -15.75 9.54 12.35
N ARG A 5 -15.25 10.34 13.32
CA ARG A 5 -14.32 9.86 14.37
C ARG A 5 -14.92 8.77 15.24
N ARG A 6 -16.25 8.79 15.44
CA ARG A 6 -16.97 7.76 16.21
C ARG A 6 -16.86 6.34 15.62
N TYR A 7 -16.57 6.22 14.32
CA TYR A 7 -16.43 4.93 13.65
C TYR A 7 -15.01 4.36 13.72
N ILE A 8 -13.99 5.18 14.00
CA ILE A 8 -12.59 4.76 14.00
C ILE A 8 -12.30 3.65 15.03
N PRO A 9 -12.75 3.73 16.31
CA PRO A 9 -12.52 2.67 17.27
C PRO A 9 -13.18 1.34 16.90
N LEU A 10 -14.29 1.41 16.16
CA LEU A 10 -15.08 0.24 15.77
C LEU A 10 -14.35 -0.62 14.72
N LEU A 11 -13.41 -0.06 13.97
CA LEU A 11 -12.60 -0.81 13.00
C LEU A 11 -11.78 -1.93 13.66
N ALA A 12 -11.45 -1.82 14.95
CA ALA A 12 -10.68 -2.82 15.67
C ALA A 12 -11.52 -3.99 16.22
N THR A 13 -12.85 -3.90 16.17
CA THR A 13 -13.76 -4.89 16.73
C THR A 13 -14.47 -5.67 15.62
N LYS A 14 -14.72 -6.96 15.84
CA LYS A 14 -15.35 -7.82 14.83
C LYS A 14 -16.74 -7.33 14.43
N ASP A 15 -17.55 -6.97 15.43
CA ASP A 15 -18.94 -6.54 15.22
C ASP A 15 -19.00 -5.08 14.73
N GLY A 16 -18.11 -4.22 15.22
CA GLY A 16 -18.05 -2.81 14.82
C GLY A 16 -17.49 -2.61 13.42
N TRP A 17 -16.55 -3.43 12.97
CA TRP A 17 -15.90 -3.30 11.66
C TRP A 17 -16.91 -3.39 10.51
N GLN A 18 -17.87 -4.32 10.59
CA GLN A 18 -18.89 -4.54 9.56
C GLN A 18 -19.79 -3.31 9.35
N THR A 19 -19.96 -2.49 10.39
CA THR A 19 -20.71 -1.24 10.31
C THR A 19 -19.80 -0.07 9.93
N ALA A 20 -18.64 0.04 10.56
CA ALA A 20 -17.76 1.21 10.43
C ALA A 20 -17.07 1.29 9.07
N TYR A 21 -16.54 0.17 8.56
CA TYR A 21 -15.77 0.18 7.34
C TYR A 21 -16.58 0.68 6.13
N PRO A 22 -17.79 0.15 5.84
CA PRO A 22 -18.57 0.62 4.68
C PRO A 22 -19.00 2.09 4.80
N ILE A 23 -19.24 2.58 6.01
CA ILE A 23 -19.62 3.98 6.24
C ILE A 23 -18.44 4.90 5.91
N LEU A 24 -17.25 4.59 6.44
CA LEU A 24 -16.04 5.38 6.20
C LEU A 24 -15.62 5.32 4.73
N ASP A 25 -15.72 4.15 4.11
CA ASP A 25 -15.39 3.97 2.69
C ASP A 25 -16.34 4.78 1.79
N LYS A 26 -17.66 4.69 2.03
CA LYS A 26 -18.66 5.45 1.28
C LYS A 26 -18.54 6.97 1.49
N ALA A 27 -18.12 7.41 2.67
CA ALA A 27 -17.88 8.82 2.93
C ALA A 27 -16.68 9.38 2.12
N GLY A 28 -15.76 8.50 1.71
CA GLY A 28 -14.60 8.85 0.90
C GLY A 28 -13.80 10.01 1.49
N LYS A 29 -13.61 11.07 0.69
CA LYS A 29 -12.82 12.25 1.09
C LYS A 29 -13.35 12.96 2.35
N LEU A 30 -14.64 12.83 2.68
CA LEU A 30 -15.23 13.43 3.88
C LEU A 30 -14.74 12.77 5.18
N ALA A 31 -14.28 11.53 5.13
CA ALA A 31 -13.77 10.80 6.28
C ALA A 31 -12.25 10.90 6.46
N ILE A 32 -11.52 11.55 5.55
CA ILE A 32 -10.05 11.59 5.55
C ILE A 32 -9.50 12.08 6.89
N ASP A 33 -10.00 13.18 7.44
CA ASP A 33 -9.48 13.73 8.70
C ASP A 33 -9.60 12.72 9.86
N ALA A 34 -10.72 12.00 9.95
CA ALA A 34 -10.91 10.96 10.95
C ALA A 34 -10.03 9.73 10.69
N ILE A 35 -9.84 9.35 9.42
CA ILE A 35 -8.98 8.24 9.02
C ILE A 35 -7.51 8.55 9.35
N LEU A 36 -7.06 9.77 9.12
CA LEU A 36 -5.70 10.24 9.45
C LEU A 36 -5.45 10.19 10.96
N GLU A 37 -6.40 10.60 11.79
CA GLU A 37 -6.31 10.41 13.25
C GLU A 37 -6.22 8.92 13.63
N GLY A 38 -6.99 8.07 12.96
CA GLY A 38 -6.97 6.62 13.17
C GLY A 38 -5.62 5.97 12.82
N LEU A 39 -4.84 6.56 11.90
CA LEU A 39 -3.49 6.10 11.61
C LEU A 39 -2.56 6.24 12.83
N GLU A 40 -2.81 7.17 13.76
CA GLU A 40 -1.99 7.38 14.96
C GLU A 40 -2.45 6.53 16.17
N SER A 41 -3.44 5.66 15.98
CA SER A 41 -3.94 4.78 17.03
C SER A 41 -2.87 3.82 17.55
N GLN A 42 -2.87 3.58 18.85
CA GLN A 42 -2.04 2.53 19.47
C GLN A 42 -2.48 1.12 19.05
N ASP A 43 -3.75 0.94 18.68
CA ASP A 43 -4.26 -0.33 18.17
C ASP A 43 -3.91 -0.51 16.69
N TRP A 44 -3.00 -1.44 16.40
CA TRP A 44 -2.54 -1.75 15.05
C TRP A 44 -3.67 -2.19 14.12
N ARG A 45 -4.77 -2.75 14.65
CA ARG A 45 -5.95 -3.11 13.84
C ARG A 45 -6.64 -1.88 13.30
N ILE A 46 -6.74 -0.80 14.08
CA ILE A 46 -7.27 0.49 13.61
C ILE A 46 -6.35 1.03 12.52
N ARG A 47 -5.03 1.11 12.79
CA ARG A 47 -4.06 1.61 11.79
C ARG A 47 -4.13 0.83 10.48
N LYS A 48 -4.24 -0.50 10.54
CA LYS A 48 -4.39 -1.39 9.38
C LYS A 48 -5.61 -0.99 8.54
N TRP A 49 -6.77 -0.87 9.16
CA TRP A 49 -8.01 -0.59 8.43
C TRP A 49 -8.12 0.86 7.96
N CYS A 50 -7.60 1.82 8.72
CA CYS A 50 -7.43 3.19 8.25
C CYS A 50 -6.51 3.24 7.02
N THR A 51 -5.39 2.51 7.03
CA THR A 51 -4.50 2.40 5.86
C THR A 51 -5.21 1.76 4.66
N ALA A 52 -6.05 0.75 4.90
CA ALA A 52 -6.83 0.09 3.86
C ALA A 52 -7.89 1.01 3.24
N LEU A 53 -8.59 1.81 4.05
CA LEU A 53 -9.58 2.79 3.56
C LEU A 53 -8.94 3.84 2.63
N LEU A 54 -7.67 4.19 2.87
CA LEU A 54 -6.93 5.11 2.02
C LEU A 54 -6.48 4.51 0.68
N ASP A 55 -6.65 3.21 0.45
CA ASP A 55 -6.33 2.57 -0.83
C ASP A 55 -7.11 3.16 -2.02
N HIS A 56 -8.38 3.53 -1.80
CA HIS A 56 -9.24 4.14 -2.82
C HIS A 56 -9.46 5.64 -2.56
N ASN A 57 -9.39 6.06 -1.31
CA ASN A 57 -9.86 7.38 -0.88
C ASN A 57 -8.76 8.41 -0.63
N ALA A 58 -7.47 8.03 -0.71
CA ALA A 58 -6.38 8.96 -0.40
C ALA A 58 -6.34 10.17 -1.36
N ASP A 59 -6.09 11.34 -0.77
CA ASP A 59 -5.65 12.54 -1.49
C ASP A 59 -4.22 12.92 -1.05
N GLN A 60 -3.71 14.05 -1.54
CA GLN A 60 -2.34 14.48 -1.28
C GLN A 60 -2.02 14.63 0.23
N ARG A 61 -3.02 14.91 1.09
CA ARG A 61 -2.85 15.03 2.54
C ARG A 61 -2.46 13.69 3.18
N CYS A 62 -2.76 12.58 2.51
CA CYS A 62 -2.50 11.24 3.00
C CYS A 62 -1.08 10.74 2.73
N ILE A 63 -0.28 11.46 1.93
CA ILE A 63 1.07 10.98 1.52
C ILE A 63 1.96 10.72 2.72
N GLU A 64 2.26 11.74 3.53
CA GLU A 64 3.17 11.59 4.68
C GLU A 64 2.66 10.54 5.67
N PRO A 65 1.38 10.56 6.10
CA PRO A 65 0.85 9.53 7.00
C PRO A 65 0.94 8.11 6.42
N LEU A 66 0.64 7.91 5.14
CA LEU A 66 0.75 6.60 4.49
C LEU A 66 2.19 6.12 4.37
N VAL A 67 3.11 7.02 4.02
CA VAL A 67 4.55 6.71 3.94
C VAL A 67 5.07 6.29 5.31
N CYS A 68 4.66 6.95 6.40
CA CYS A 68 5.01 6.52 7.76
C CYS A 68 4.56 5.09 8.05
N ARG A 69 3.40 4.65 7.55
CA ARG A 69 2.88 3.28 7.75
C ARG A 69 3.66 2.21 6.98
N LEU A 70 4.51 2.56 6.01
CA LEU A 70 5.42 1.60 5.36
C LEU A 70 6.46 1.02 6.32
N THR A 71 6.69 1.64 7.49
CA THR A 71 7.63 1.18 8.52
C THR A 71 6.95 0.77 9.82
N ASP A 72 5.62 0.59 9.81
CA ASP A 72 4.85 0.16 10.99
C ASP A 72 5.41 -1.13 11.61
N SER A 73 5.34 -1.25 12.94
CA SER A 73 5.80 -2.44 13.66
C SER A 73 5.06 -3.71 13.24
N TYR A 74 3.82 -3.60 12.76
CA TYR A 74 3.01 -4.72 12.30
C TYR A 74 3.06 -4.88 10.78
N ALA A 75 3.51 -6.06 10.33
CA ALA A 75 3.63 -6.37 8.90
C ALA A 75 2.30 -6.24 8.13
N ASP A 76 1.18 -6.49 8.79
CA ASP A 76 -0.15 -6.33 8.21
C ASP A 76 -0.46 -4.86 7.85
N VAL A 77 -0.05 -3.91 8.69
CA VAL A 77 -0.20 -2.47 8.41
C VAL A 77 0.71 -2.08 7.25
N ARG A 78 1.99 -2.49 7.30
CA ARG A 78 2.96 -2.23 6.22
C ARG A 78 2.50 -2.76 4.86
N ARG A 79 1.88 -3.94 4.84
CA ARG A 79 1.35 -4.55 3.60
C ARG A 79 0.21 -3.71 3.01
N HIS A 80 -0.71 -3.20 3.83
CA HIS A 80 -1.76 -2.31 3.34
C HIS A 80 -1.18 -0.97 2.90
N ALA A 81 -0.15 -0.46 3.58
CA ALA A 81 0.53 0.77 3.17
C ALA A 81 1.16 0.60 1.78
N VAL A 82 1.87 -0.50 1.55
CA VAL A 82 2.44 -0.85 0.23
C VAL A 82 1.39 -0.90 -0.87
N HIS A 83 0.24 -1.53 -0.60
CA HIS A 83 -0.84 -1.60 -1.58
C HIS A 83 -1.45 -0.21 -1.82
N SER A 84 -1.74 0.54 -0.74
CA SER A 84 -2.33 1.87 -0.79
C SER A 84 -1.49 2.86 -1.57
N ILE A 85 -0.16 2.86 -1.42
CA ILE A 85 0.72 3.70 -2.25
C ILE A 85 0.89 3.16 -3.67
N GLY A 86 0.69 1.85 -3.89
CA GLY A 86 0.94 1.19 -5.17
C GLY A 86 -0.26 1.23 -6.14
N CYS A 87 -1.51 1.10 -5.66
CA CYS A 87 -2.68 1.15 -6.52
C CYS A 87 -3.09 2.59 -6.82
N GLN A 88 -2.42 3.25 -7.77
CA GLN A 88 -2.81 4.60 -8.19
C GLN A 88 -4.05 4.62 -9.09
N SER A 89 -4.28 3.55 -9.87
CA SER A 89 -5.46 3.40 -10.72
C SER A 89 -6.78 3.32 -9.93
N CYS A 90 -6.70 3.03 -8.63
CA CYS A 90 -7.84 2.94 -7.74
C CYS A 90 -8.33 4.31 -7.22
N LYS A 91 -7.59 5.41 -7.48
CA LYS A 91 -7.81 6.74 -6.89
C LYS A 91 -8.30 7.74 -7.93
N ASP A 92 -9.10 8.71 -7.48
CA ASP A 92 -9.53 9.85 -8.30
C ASP A 92 -8.33 10.68 -8.82
N GLU A 93 -7.30 10.80 -7.98
CA GLU A 93 -6.09 11.57 -8.25
C GLU A 93 -4.87 10.74 -7.85
N SER A 94 -3.84 10.74 -8.70
CA SER A 94 -2.58 10.09 -8.38
C SER A 94 -1.84 10.87 -7.29
N LEU A 95 -1.29 10.15 -6.32
CA LEU A 95 -0.47 10.74 -5.27
C LEU A 95 0.88 11.18 -5.84
N CYS A 96 1.34 12.38 -5.49
CA CYS A 96 2.61 12.93 -5.98
C CYS A 96 3.79 12.45 -5.10
N LEU A 97 4.26 11.23 -5.32
CA LEU A 97 5.41 10.64 -4.61
C LEU A 97 6.19 9.64 -5.49
N ASP A 98 7.45 9.39 -5.13
CA ASP A 98 8.28 8.36 -5.79
C ASP A 98 7.89 6.95 -5.32
N ILE A 99 6.79 6.44 -5.86
CA ILE A 99 6.24 5.12 -5.54
C ILE A 99 7.27 4.02 -5.82
N ILE A 100 8.03 4.14 -6.91
CA ILE A 100 9.03 3.14 -7.30
C ILE A 100 10.10 3.01 -6.22
N ALA A 101 10.66 4.13 -5.74
CA ALA A 101 11.67 4.10 -4.68
C ALA A 101 11.14 3.44 -3.39
N LEU A 102 9.93 3.81 -2.97
CA LEU A 102 9.30 3.26 -1.76
C LEU A 102 9.05 1.75 -1.89
N LEU A 103 8.53 1.31 -3.05
CA LEU A 103 8.27 -0.10 -3.30
C LEU A 103 9.56 -0.92 -3.38
N ILE A 104 10.62 -0.42 -4.03
CA ILE A 104 11.94 -1.08 -4.04
C ILE A 104 12.46 -1.24 -2.62
N GLU A 105 12.38 -0.18 -1.81
CA GLU A 105 12.86 -0.24 -0.43
C GLU A 105 12.15 -1.33 0.36
N ARG A 106 10.81 -1.41 0.25
CA ARG A 106 10.02 -2.45 0.92
C ARG A 106 10.29 -3.85 0.35
N ALA A 107 10.44 -3.99 -0.96
CA ALA A 107 10.75 -5.27 -1.60
C ALA A 107 12.09 -5.85 -1.12
N MET A 108 13.10 -4.99 -0.97
CA MET A 108 14.47 -5.38 -0.64
C MET A 108 14.69 -5.56 0.87
N LYS A 109 14.16 -4.64 1.69
CA LYS A 109 14.55 -4.51 3.10
C LYS A 109 13.50 -4.96 4.11
N ASP A 110 12.24 -5.18 3.71
CA ASP A 110 11.21 -5.54 4.69
C ASP A 110 11.46 -6.92 5.31
N THR A 111 11.24 -7.04 6.61
CA THR A 111 11.47 -8.30 7.35
C THR A 111 10.39 -9.34 7.09
N SER A 112 9.19 -8.92 6.63
CA SER A 112 8.08 -9.80 6.33
C SER A 112 8.09 -10.21 4.86
N ILE A 113 8.11 -11.52 4.63
CA ILE A 113 8.01 -12.08 3.27
C ILE A 113 6.71 -11.67 2.56
N LEU A 114 5.63 -11.44 3.32
CA LEU A 114 4.35 -11.01 2.75
C LEU A 114 4.40 -9.56 2.25
N VAL A 115 5.10 -8.68 2.97
CA VAL A 115 5.29 -7.29 2.54
C VAL A 115 6.21 -7.25 1.33
N LYS A 116 7.33 -7.99 1.35
CA LYS A 116 8.22 -8.13 0.17
C LYS A 116 7.45 -8.57 -1.07
N ARG A 117 6.66 -9.64 -0.97
CA ARG A 117 5.84 -10.15 -2.09
C ARG A 117 4.82 -9.12 -2.58
N SER A 118 4.21 -8.36 -1.68
CA SER A 118 3.28 -7.28 -2.02
C SER A 118 3.98 -6.17 -2.78
N ALA A 119 5.14 -5.72 -2.30
CA ALA A 119 5.91 -4.64 -2.93
C ALA A 119 6.42 -5.05 -4.32
N VAL A 120 6.94 -6.28 -4.45
CA VAL A 120 7.33 -6.86 -5.75
C VAL A 120 6.16 -6.89 -6.72
N HIS A 121 4.99 -7.38 -6.29
CA HIS A 121 3.81 -7.39 -7.15
C HIS A 121 3.40 -5.98 -7.59
N MET A 122 3.41 -5.00 -6.67
CA MET A 122 3.10 -3.60 -7.00
C MET A 122 4.08 -3.00 -8.00
N LEU A 123 5.39 -3.32 -7.93
CA LEU A 123 6.38 -2.88 -8.92
C LEU A 123 6.02 -3.35 -10.34
N GLY A 124 5.48 -4.56 -10.49
CA GLY A 124 5.01 -5.06 -11.79
C GLY A 124 3.81 -4.31 -12.36
N ASN A 125 3.03 -3.65 -11.49
CA ASN A 125 1.84 -2.89 -11.88
C ASN A 125 2.11 -1.39 -12.09
N GLN A 126 3.33 -0.91 -11.82
CA GLN A 126 3.69 0.48 -12.09
C GLN A 126 4.06 0.67 -13.57
N PRO A 127 4.04 1.91 -14.07
CA PRO A 127 4.69 2.25 -15.33
C PRO A 127 6.14 1.74 -15.39
N TYR A 128 6.67 1.62 -16.62
CA TYR A 128 8.06 1.21 -16.80
C TYR A 128 9.02 2.13 -16.04
N ASP A 129 9.89 1.55 -15.22
CA ASP A 129 10.98 2.24 -14.54
C ASP A 129 12.21 1.32 -14.46
N VAL A 130 13.36 1.81 -14.91
CA VAL A 130 14.62 1.04 -14.93
C VAL A 130 15.08 0.61 -13.53
N ARG A 131 14.78 1.41 -12.50
CA ARG A 131 15.12 1.08 -11.11
C ARG A 131 14.34 -0.15 -10.65
N ALA A 132 13.08 -0.27 -11.09
CA ALA A 132 12.24 -1.43 -10.78
C ALA A 132 12.78 -2.68 -11.47
N THR A 133 13.18 -2.61 -12.74
CA THR A 133 13.74 -3.77 -13.45
C THR A 133 15.06 -4.24 -12.85
N GLU A 134 15.96 -3.32 -12.50
CA GLU A 134 17.23 -3.63 -11.84
C GLU A 134 17.02 -4.30 -10.48
N ALA A 135 16.12 -3.74 -9.65
CA ALA A 135 15.79 -4.32 -8.35
C ALA A 135 15.19 -5.73 -8.48
N LEU A 136 14.24 -5.93 -9.42
CA LEU A 136 13.62 -7.24 -9.65
C LEU A 136 14.63 -8.27 -10.16
N ALA A 137 15.52 -7.88 -11.08
CA ALA A 137 16.59 -8.75 -11.59
C ALA A 137 17.57 -9.15 -10.47
N TYR A 138 17.94 -8.20 -9.61
CA TYR A 138 18.75 -8.49 -8.43
C TYR A 138 18.06 -9.52 -7.52
N MET A 139 16.78 -9.32 -7.19
CA MET A 139 16.04 -10.23 -6.29
C MET A 139 15.98 -11.66 -6.83
N ILE A 140 15.80 -11.84 -8.15
CA ILE A 140 15.78 -13.16 -8.79
C ILE A 140 17.08 -13.94 -8.55
N GLY A 141 18.23 -13.25 -8.50
CA GLY A 141 19.53 -13.87 -8.26
C GLY A 141 19.90 -14.11 -6.79
N HIS A 142 19.22 -13.45 -5.84
CA HIS A 142 19.66 -13.39 -4.44
C HIS A 142 18.63 -13.90 -3.42
N GLU A 143 17.35 -13.98 -3.78
CA GLU A 143 16.29 -14.47 -2.90
C GLU A 143 16.09 -15.98 -3.05
N LYS A 144 15.58 -16.63 -1.99
CA LYS A 144 15.34 -18.09 -1.97
C LYS A 144 13.85 -18.46 -1.89
N ASP A 145 13.00 -17.52 -1.48
CA ASP A 145 11.57 -17.78 -1.33
C ASP A 145 10.90 -17.99 -2.69
N LYS A 146 10.37 -19.19 -2.93
CA LYS A 146 9.82 -19.60 -4.24
C LYS A 146 8.71 -18.67 -4.74
N LYS A 147 7.81 -18.22 -3.85
CA LYS A 147 6.70 -17.34 -4.24
C LYS A 147 7.18 -15.92 -4.51
N LEU A 148 8.16 -15.43 -3.75
CA LEU A 148 8.79 -14.14 -4.02
C LEU A 148 9.51 -14.14 -5.36
N LEU A 149 10.29 -15.19 -5.66
CA LEU A 149 10.94 -15.38 -6.94
C LEU A 149 9.93 -15.44 -8.10
N PHE A 150 8.84 -16.19 -7.92
CA PHE A 150 7.75 -16.24 -8.89
C PHE A 150 7.16 -14.85 -9.15
N ASN A 151 6.84 -14.09 -8.08
CA ASN A 151 6.32 -12.73 -8.20
C ASN A 151 7.34 -11.80 -8.87
N ALA A 152 8.63 -11.92 -8.56
CA ALA A 152 9.68 -11.08 -9.12
C ALA A 152 9.86 -11.33 -10.62
N THR A 153 9.87 -12.60 -11.04
CA THR A 153 9.92 -12.99 -12.45
C THR A 153 8.69 -12.49 -13.21
N TRP A 154 7.49 -12.64 -12.64
CA TRP A 154 6.27 -12.10 -13.25
C TRP A 154 6.34 -10.58 -13.38
N SER A 155 6.74 -9.87 -12.33
CA SER A 155 6.79 -8.40 -12.31
C SER A 155 7.84 -7.85 -13.28
N LEU A 156 8.99 -8.53 -13.41
CA LEU A 156 10.02 -8.16 -14.37
C LEU A 156 9.52 -8.33 -15.82
N LYS A 157 8.76 -9.41 -16.08
CA LYS A 157 8.12 -9.61 -17.38
C LYS A 157 7.12 -8.49 -17.71
N GLN A 158 6.33 -8.02 -16.72
CA GLN A 158 5.42 -6.89 -16.92
C GLN A 158 6.18 -5.61 -17.26
N GLN A 159 7.22 -5.28 -16.49
CA GLN A 159 8.06 -4.11 -16.74
C GLN A 159 8.68 -4.13 -18.15
N ASN A 160 9.21 -5.28 -18.59
CA ASN A 160 9.75 -5.43 -19.95
C ASN A 160 8.68 -5.29 -21.03
N HIS A 161 7.47 -5.80 -20.81
CA HIS A 161 6.36 -5.58 -21.75
C HIS A 161 6.02 -4.10 -21.87
N LEU A 162 5.95 -3.37 -20.75
CA LEU A 162 5.67 -1.93 -20.73
C LEU A 162 6.76 -1.12 -21.44
N LEU A 163 8.04 -1.48 -21.32
CA LEU A 163 9.14 -0.86 -22.07
C LEU A 163 8.92 -0.94 -23.60
N HIS A 164 8.44 -2.09 -24.09
CA HIS A 164 8.23 -2.30 -25.52
C HIS A 164 6.96 -1.62 -26.04
N ALA A 165 5.95 -1.42 -25.20
CA ALA A 165 4.73 -0.71 -25.55
C ALA A 165 4.90 0.82 -25.65
N GLN A 166 6.02 1.36 -25.15
CA GLN A 166 6.37 2.79 -25.21
C GLN A 166 7.17 3.18 -26.47
N LYS A 167 7.51 2.22 -27.33
CA LYS A 167 8.22 2.43 -28.61
C LYS A 167 7.24 2.39 -29.77
#